data_AF-A0A8C9PD71-F1
#
_entry.id   AF-A0A8C9PD71-F1
#
_cell.length_a   1.000
_cell.length_b   1.000
_cell.length_c   1.000
_cell.angle_alpha   90.00
_cell.angle_beta   90.00
_cell.angle_gamma   90.00
#
_symmetry.space_group_name_H-M   'P 1'
#
loop_
_entity.id
_entity.type
_entity.pdbx_description
1 polymer ?
#
loop_
_entity_poly.entity_id
_entity_poly.type
_entity_poly.pdbx_seq_one_letter_code
_entity_poly.pdbx_strand_id
1 'polypeptide(L)'
;MDMEQKDYDSRTALHVAAAEGHTEVVKFLIEACKVNPFVKDRWGNIPLDDAVQFNHLEVVKLLQDYQDSYTLSETQAEAAAEALSKENLESMV
;
A
#
# COMPACT_ATOMS: atom_id res chain seq x y z
N MET A 1 5.33 -17.02 -1.68
CA MET A 1 5.96 -16.07 -2.62
C MET A 1 5.81 -14.71 -1.98
N ASP A 2 6.91 -13.94 -1.87
CA ASP A 2 6.86 -12.59 -1.30
C ASP A 2 6.40 -11.61 -2.41
N MET A 3 5.24 -11.00 -2.22
CA MET A 3 4.63 -10.10 -3.19
C MET A 3 5.18 -8.67 -3.11
N GLU A 4 6.01 -8.37 -2.11
CA GLU A 4 6.66 -7.08 -1.91
C GLU A 4 8.13 -7.07 -2.33
N GLN A 5 8.58 -8.15 -2.96
CA GLN A 5 9.94 -8.23 -3.50
C GLN A 5 10.20 -7.10 -4.49
N LYS A 6 11.40 -6.52 -4.37
CA LYS A 6 11.83 -5.38 -5.17
C LYS A 6 12.80 -5.79 -6.27
N ASP A 7 12.71 -5.13 -7.41
CA ASP A 7 13.70 -5.23 -8.49
C ASP A 7 14.96 -4.38 -8.18
N TYR A 8 15.89 -4.32 -9.13
CA TYR A 8 17.14 -3.54 -9.02
C TYR A 8 16.90 -2.03 -8.91
N ASP A 9 15.71 -1.54 -9.29
CA ASP A 9 15.29 -0.16 -9.16
C ASP A 9 14.47 0.10 -7.88
N SER A 10 14.43 -0.87 -6.96
CA SER A 10 13.59 -0.82 -5.76
C SER A 10 12.09 -0.81 -6.04
N ARG A 11 11.66 -1.15 -7.25
CA ARG A 11 10.25 -1.22 -7.64
C ARG A 11 9.66 -2.56 -7.27
N THR A 12 8.42 -2.53 -6.79
CA THR A 12 7.59 -3.73 -6.58
C THR A 12 6.80 -4.06 -7.83
N ALA A 13 6.15 -5.24 -7.84
CA ALA A 13 5.21 -5.60 -8.90
C ALA A 13 4.09 -4.56 -9.08
N LEU A 14 3.70 -3.86 -8.01
CA LEU A 14 2.67 -2.83 -8.06
C LEU A 14 3.14 -1.58 -8.83
N HIS A 15 4.41 -1.18 -8.73
CA HIS A 15 4.97 -0.08 -9.53
C HIS A 15 4.87 -0.41 -11.02
N VAL A 16 5.34 -1.60 -11.41
CA VAL A 16 5.36 -2.02 -12.81
C VAL A 16 3.93 -2.11 -13.37
N ALA A 17 3.01 -2.72 -12.63
CA ALA A 17 1.61 -2.80 -13.06
C ALA A 17 0.95 -1.42 -13.18
N ALA A 18 1.32 -0.48 -12.31
CA ALA A 18 0.80 0.88 -12.32
C ALA A 18 1.34 1.72 -13.48
N ALA A 19 2.64 1.64 -13.74
CA ALA A 19 3.32 2.31 -14.86
C ALA A 19 2.81 1.83 -16.23
N GLU A 20 2.42 0.56 -16.35
CA GLU A 20 1.92 -0.05 -17.59
C GLU A 20 0.38 -0.01 -17.70
N GLY A 21 -0.31 0.55 -16.70
CA GLY A 21 -1.78 0.68 -16.71
C GLY A 21 -2.52 -0.65 -16.65
N HIS A 22 -1.91 -1.70 -16.07
CA HIS A 22 -2.48 -3.05 -16.01
C HIS A 22 -3.52 -3.17 -14.88
N THR A 23 -4.71 -2.60 -15.11
CA THR A 23 -5.80 -2.49 -14.13
C THR A 23 -6.10 -3.80 -13.38
N GLU A 24 -6.20 -4.92 -14.09
CA GLU A 24 -6.56 -6.21 -13.47
C GLU A 24 -5.43 -6.78 -12.59
N VAL A 25 -4.16 -6.51 -12.95
CA VAL A 25 -3.02 -6.89 -12.12
C VAL A 25 -2.97 -6.03 -10.86
N VAL A 26 -3.25 -4.72 -10.99
CA VAL A 26 -3.34 -3.81 -9.85
C VAL A 26 -4.41 -4.29 -8.87
N LYS A 27 -5.64 -4.59 -9.34
CA LYS A 27 -6.72 -5.14 -8.50
C LYS A 27 -6.29 -6.41 -7.77
N PHE A 28 -5.70 -7.36 -8.49
CA PHE A 28 -5.21 -8.59 -7.88
C PHE A 28 -4.20 -8.33 -6.75
N LEU A 29 -3.22 -7.46 -6.98
CA LEU A 29 -2.18 -7.14 -6.00
C LEU A 29 -2.76 -6.45 -4.75
N ILE A 30 -3.68 -5.49 -4.90
CA ILE A 30 -4.21 -4.75 -3.76
C ILE A 30 -5.29 -5.54 -2.99
N GLU A 31 -6.17 -6.27 -3.69
CA GLU A 31 -7.29 -6.99 -3.04
C GLU A 31 -6.88 -8.36 -2.50
N ALA A 32 -6.17 -9.15 -3.31
CA ALA A 32 -5.82 -10.53 -2.94
C ALA A 32 -4.51 -10.59 -2.15
N CYS A 33 -3.50 -9.82 -2.55
CA CYS A 33 -2.19 -9.86 -1.91
C CYS A 33 -2.01 -8.83 -0.80
N LYS A 34 -2.84 -7.77 -0.77
CA LYS A 34 -2.82 -6.71 0.25
C LYS A 34 -1.42 -6.10 0.45
N VAL A 35 -0.74 -5.83 -0.66
CA VAL A 35 0.62 -5.27 -0.66
C VAL A 35 0.63 -3.81 -0.20
N ASN A 36 1.75 -3.34 0.37
CA ASN A 36 1.89 -1.96 0.78
C ASN A 36 1.90 -1.00 -0.45
N PRO A 37 0.96 -0.05 -0.56
CA PRO A 37 0.88 0.87 -1.69
C PRO A 37 1.79 2.11 -1.58
N PHE A 38 2.56 2.24 -0.50
CA PHE A 38 3.44 3.39 -0.21
C PHE A 38 4.93 3.06 -0.36
N VAL A 39 5.26 1.90 -0.91
CA VAL A 39 6.65 1.51 -1.15
C VAL A 39 7.29 2.48 -2.14
N LYS A 40 8.44 3.05 -1.78
CA LYS A 40 9.21 3.93 -2.65
C LYS A 40 10.22 3.16 -3.48
N ASP A 41 10.33 3.54 -4.74
CA ASP A 41 11.41 3.12 -5.64
C ASP A 41 12.70 3.95 -5.45
N ARG A 42 13.70 3.73 -6.30
CA ARG A 42 15.00 4.42 -6.23
C ARG A 42 14.94 5.93 -6.51
N TRP A 43 13.87 6.41 -7.14
CA TRP A 43 13.65 7.81 -7.46
C TRP A 43 12.73 8.48 -6.43
N GLY A 44 12.19 7.71 -5.49
CA GLY A 44 11.29 8.18 -4.44
C GLY A 44 9.82 8.16 -4.84
N ASN A 45 9.50 7.62 -6.02
CA ASN A 45 8.13 7.47 -6.49
C ASN A 45 7.48 6.27 -5.81
N ILE A 46 6.18 6.37 -5.59
CA ILE A 46 5.31 5.26 -5.22
C ILE A 46 4.52 4.78 -6.44
N PRO A 47 3.86 3.59 -6.42
CA PRO A 47 3.10 3.10 -7.56
C PRO A 47 2.04 4.07 -8.09
N LEU A 48 1.46 4.89 -7.22
CA LEU A 48 0.51 5.93 -7.63
C LEU A 48 1.16 7.00 -8.51
N ASP A 49 2.39 7.41 -8.20
CA ASP A 49 3.13 8.41 -8.98
C ASP A 49 3.39 7.89 -10.39
N ASP A 50 3.75 6.61 -10.53
CA ASP A 50 3.93 5.96 -11.83
C ASP A 50 2.63 6.00 -12.65
N ALA A 51 1.50 5.62 -12.06
CA ALA A 51 0.19 5.67 -12.74
C ALA A 51 -0.20 7.09 -13.19
N VAL A 52 0.12 8.11 -12.37
CA VAL A 52 -0.11 9.53 -12.71
C VAL A 52 0.82 9.96 -13.84
N GLN A 53 2.11 9.64 -13.77
CA GLN A 53 3.12 10.00 -14.76
C GLN A 53 2.77 9.47 -16.16
N PHE A 54 2.25 8.25 -16.25
CA PHE A 54 1.87 7.61 -17.50
C PHE A 54 0.37 7.80 -17.86
N ASN A 55 -0.36 8.61 -17.09
CA ASN A 55 -1.76 8.99 -17.34
C ASN A 55 -2.76 7.81 -17.35
N HIS A 56 -2.55 6.82 -16.46
CA HIS A 56 -3.43 5.67 -16.28
C HIS A 56 -4.55 5.96 -15.27
N LEU A 57 -5.52 6.81 -15.66
CA LEU A 57 -6.55 7.35 -14.78
C LEU A 57 -7.38 6.32 -14.00
N GLU A 58 -7.63 5.14 -14.57
CA GLU A 58 -8.35 4.07 -13.87
C GLU A 58 -7.52 3.48 -12.73
N VAL A 59 -6.23 3.24 -12.98
CA VAL A 59 -5.29 2.75 -11.96
C VAL A 59 -5.08 3.80 -10.87
N VAL A 60 -4.98 5.08 -11.24
CA VAL A 60 -4.87 6.19 -10.27
C VAL A 60 -6.02 6.14 -9.26
N LYS A 61 -7.27 5.98 -9.73
CA LYS A 61 -8.44 5.89 -8.85
C LYS A 61 -8.37 4.68 -7.93
N LEU A 62 -8.05 3.50 -8.48
CA LEU A 62 -7.94 2.27 -7.69
C LEU A 62 -6.88 2.39 -6.59
N LEU A 63 -5.72 2.96 -6.91
CA LEU A 63 -4.63 3.13 -5.96
C LEU A 63 -4.94 4.19 -4.89
N GLN A 64 -5.61 5.29 -5.25
CA GLN A 64 -6.07 6.30 -4.29
C GLN A 64 -7.08 5.72 -3.30
N ASP A 65 -8.13 5.06 -3.78
CA ASP A 65 -9.14 4.43 -2.93
C ASP A 65 -8.49 3.39 -1.99
N TYR A 66 -7.53 2.63 -2.50
CA TYR A 66 -6.80 1.65 -1.70
C TYR A 66 -5.92 2.29 -0.62
N GLN A 67 -5.17 3.36 -0.94
CA GLN A 67 -4.35 4.10 0.03
C GLN A 67 -5.17 4.70 1.17
N ASP A 68 -6.33 5.26 0.85
CA ASP A 68 -7.25 5.79 1.85
C ASP A 68 -7.70 4.68 2.81
N SER A 69 -8.10 3.52 2.26
CA SER A 69 -8.50 2.36 3.06
C SER A 69 -7.33 1.78 3.89
N TYR A 70 -6.12 1.79 3.35
CA TYR A 70 -4.92 1.26 4.00
C TYR A 70 -4.56 2.11 5.23
N THR A 71 -4.53 3.43 5.07
CA THR A 71 -4.22 4.38 6.16
C THR A 71 -5.24 4.31 7.29
N LEU A 72 -6.53 4.13 6.97
CA LEU A 72 -7.57 3.91 7.96
C LEU A 72 -7.36 2.62 8.75
N SER A 73 -6.88 1.56 8.10
CA SER A 73 -6.59 0.29 8.78
C SER A 73 -5.35 0.37 9.69
N GLU A 74 -4.33 1.12 9.27
CA GLU A 74 -3.09 1.30 10.03
C GLU A 74 -3.32 2.17 11.27
N THR A 75 -4.03 3.30 11.12
CA THR A 75 -4.39 4.18 12.25
C THR A 75 -5.28 3.48 13.28
N GLN A 76 -6.19 2.60 12.86
CA GLN A 76 -7.00 1.78 13.76
C GLN A 76 -6.18 0.69 14.46
N ALA A 77 -5.23 0.07 13.77
CA ALA A 77 -4.32 -0.92 14.35
C ALA A 77 -3.42 -0.28 15.43
N GLU A 78 -2.91 0.93 15.19
CA GLU A 78 -2.13 1.70 16.16
C GLU A 78 -2.98 2.11 17.37
N ALA A 79 -4.20 2.61 17.16
CA ALA A 79 -5.12 2.97 18.24
C ALA A 79 -5.53 1.76 19.11
N ALA A 80 -5.74 0.59 18.49
CA ALA A 80 -6.05 -0.65 19.21
C ALA A 80 -4.86 -1.17 20.03
N ALA A 81 -3.63 -1.06 19.49
CA ALA A 81 -2.42 -1.43 20.22
C ALA A 81 -2.19 -0.54 21.45
N GLU A 82 -2.48 0.75 21.35
CA GLU A 82 -2.37 1.67 22.50
C GLU A 82 -3.45 1.45 23.56
N ALA A 83 -4.67 1.08 23.17
CA ALA A 83 -5.74 0.73 24.11
C ALA A 83 -5.41 -0.53 24.93
N LEU A 84 -4.85 -1.56 24.29
CA LEU A 84 -4.41 -2.81 24.94
C LEU A 84 -3.22 -2.59 25.92
N SER A 85 -2.37 -1.60 25.66
CA SER A 85 -1.28 -1.23 26.57
C SER A 85 -1.81 -0.59 27.85
N LYS A 86 -2.89 0.21 27.77
CA LYS A 86 -3.48 0.91 28.92
C LYS A 86 -4.26 -0.03 29.84
N GLU A 87 -5.04 -0.97 29.30
CA GLU A 87 -5.77 -1.97 30.11
C GLU A 87 -4.84 -2.87 30.95
N ASN A 88 -3.67 -3.25 30.43
CA ASN A 88 -2.74 -4.14 31.14
C ASN A 88 -2.02 -3.47 32.32
N LEU A 89 -1.92 -2.13 32.33
CA LEU A 89 -1.35 -1.36 33.45
C LEU A 89 -2.39 -1.09 34.55
N GLU A 90 -3.65 -0.90 34.18
CA GLU A 90 -4.74 -0.62 35.12
C GLU A 90 -5.20 -1.86 35.91
N SER A 91 -4.90 -3.07 35.42
CA SER A 91 -5.18 -4.31 36.17
C SER A 91 -4.10 -4.69 37.20
N MET A 92 -3.03 -3.90 37.35
CA MET A 92 -1.88 -4.19 38.22
C MET A 92 -1.76 -3.23 39.42
N VAL A 93 -2.78 -2.40 39.67
CA VAL A 93 -2.95 -1.54 40.86
C VAL A 93 -4.24 -1.92 41.56
#